data_AF-A0AAV0T9W0-F1
#
_entry.id   AF-A0AAV0T9W0-F1
#
_cell.length_a   1.000
_cell.length_b   1.000
_cell.length_c   1.000
_cell.angle_alpha   90.00
_cell.angle_beta   90.00
_cell.angle_gamma   90.00
#
_symmetry.space_group_name_H-M   'P 1'
#
loop_
_entity.id
_entity.type
_entity.pdbx_description
1 polymer ?
#
loop_
_entity_poly.entity_id
_entity_poly.type
_entity_poly.pdbx_seq_one_letter_code
_entity_poly.pdbx_strand_id
1 'polypeptide(L)' 'MEVRQTTKITTGAAAKILKKFVDNNEEETNTDLMMNEEVKFQLLQVLAHLEGRKPQIELPQKEDLYGQY' A
#
# COMPACT_ATOMS: atom_id res chain seq x y z
N MET A 1 20.07 -12.11 6.76
CA MET A 1 20.10 -10.67 6.42
C MET A 1 20.99 -9.96 7.41
N GLU A 2 22.07 -9.33 6.96
CA GLU A 2 22.87 -8.45 7.82
C GLU A 2 22.40 -7.01 7.65
N VAL A 3 21.80 -6.45 8.69
CA VAL A 3 21.38 -5.04 8.71
C VAL A 3 22.61 -4.19 9.01
N ARG A 4 23.07 -3.41 8.03
CA ARG A 4 24.28 -2.56 8.18
C ARG A 4 24.07 -1.38 9.12
N GLN A 5 22.88 -0.77 9.09
CA GLN A 5 22.53 0.36 9.95
C GLN A 5 21.01 0.53 9.98
N THR A 6 20.49 0.93 11.14
CA THR A 6 19.07 1.26 11.33
C THR A 6 18.96 2.69 11.84
N THR A 7 18.03 3.48 11.32
CA THR A 7 17.79 4.86 11.77
C THR A 7 16.31 5.06 11.99
N LYS A 8 15.95 5.73 13.09
CA LYS A 8 14.56 6.09 13.37
C LYS A 8 14.15 7.21 12.42
N ILE A 9 12.99 7.05 11.78
CA ILE A 9 12.38 8.09 10.94
C ILE A 9 11.14 8.66 11.62
N THR A 10 10.78 9.89 11.26
CA THR A 10 9.54 10.51 11.74
C THR A 10 8.33 9.95 11.00
N THR A 11 7.14 10.06 11.59
CA THR A 11 5.86 9.62 10.98
C THR A 11 5.65 10.25 9.61
N GLY A 12 5.95 11.55 9.46
CA GLY A 12 5.83 12.24 8.17
C GLY A 12 6.84 11.76 7.11
N ALA A 13 8.05 11.37 7.52
CA ALA A 13 9.02 10.76 6.62
C ALA A 13 8.58 9.35 6.20
N ALA A 14 8.05 8.57 7.13
CA ALA A 14 7.49 7.24 6.85
C ALA A 14 6.33 7.33 5.84
N ALA A 15 5.39 8.26 6.02
CA ALA A 15 4.28 8.47 5.10
C ALA A 15 4.76 8.83 3.68
N LYS A 16 5.76 9.71 3.56
CA LYS A 16 6.34 10.09 2.26
C LYS A 16 7.01 8.92 1.54
N ILE A 17 7.75 8.09 2.28
CA ILE A 17 8.42 6.90 1.72
C ILE A 17 7.38 5.90 1.25
N LEU A 18 6.39 5.61 2.10
CA LEU A 18 5.33 4.66 1.81
C LEU A 18 4.49 5.07 0.61
N LYS A 19 4.11 6.35 0.53
CA LYS A 19 3.38 6.89 -0.61
C LYS A 19 4.15 6.70 -1.93
N LYS A 20 5.42 7.10 -1.96
CA LYS A 20 6.28 6.90 -3.14
C LYS A 20 6.42 5.44 -3.54
N PHE A 21 6.51 4.54 -2.55
CA PHE A 21 6.59 3.11 -2.82
C PHE A 21 5.30 2.60 -3.49
N VAL A 22 4.13 2.97 -2.96
CA VAL A 22 2.84 2.58 -3.55
C VAL A 22 2.70 3.15 -4.96
N ASP A 23 2.94 4.45 -5.15
CA ASP A 23 2.85 5.12 -6.46
C ASP A 23 3.76 4.44 -7.51
N ASN A 24 5.01 4.14 -7.16
CA ASN A 24 5.96 3.50 -8.08
C ASN A 24 5.59 2.05 -8.44
N ASN A 25 4.93 1.33 -7.52
CA ASN A 25 4.55 -0.07 -7.75
C ASN A 25 3.16 -0.20 -8.40
N GLU A 26 2.34 0.86 -8.40
CA GLU A 26 1.11 0.92 -9.21
C GLU A 26 1.42 1.03 -10.71
N GLU A 27 2.51 1.74 -11.05
CA GLU A 27 2.97 1.92 -12.42
C GLU A 27 3.90 0.78 -12.90
N GLU A 28 4.18 -0.21 -12.06
CA GLU A 28 5.06 -1.33 -12.41
C GLU A 28 4.38 -2.24 -13.44
N THR A 29 5.00 -2.35 -14.61
CA THR A 29 4.49 -3.13 -15.74
C THR A 29 4.98 -4.58 -15.72
N ASN A 30 6.00 -4.88 -14.92
CA ASN A 30 6.48 -6.23 -14.72
C ASN A 30 5.53 -7.02 -13.82
N THR A 31 4.81 -7.98 -14.40
CA THR A 31 3.82 -8.81 -13.71
C THR A 31 4.39 -9.63 -12.55
N ASP A 32 5.69 -9.95 -12.57
CA ASP A 32 6.35 -10.67 -11.48
C ASP A 32 6.72 -9.76 -10.31
N LEU A 33 6.77 -8.44 -10.53
CA LEU A 33 7.11 -7.42 -9.53
C LEU A 33 5.90 -6.57 -9.13
N MET A 34 4.76 -6.71 -9.82
CA MET A 34 3.53 -6.02 -9.46
C MET A 34 3.13 -6.32 -8.02
N MET A 35 2.82 -5.26 -7.30
CA MET A 35 2.28 -5.37 -5.95
C MET A 35 0.87 -5.97 -6.00
N ASN A 36 0.68 -7.09 -5.30
CA ASN A 36 -0.64 -7.70 -5.14
C ASN A 36 -1.63 -6.69 -4.50
N GLU A 37 -2.88 -6.70 -4.94
CA GLU A 37 -3.98 -5.88 -4.43
C GLU A 37 -4.10 -5.94 -2.90
N GLU A 38 -3.87 -7.10 -2.28
CA GLU A 38 -3.90 -7.25 -0.82
C GLU A 38 -2.78 -6.45 -0.14
N VAL A 39 -1.55 -6.54 -0.66
CA VAL A 39 -0.39 -5.80 -0.14
C VAL A 39 -0.61 -4.30 -0.32
N LYS A 40 -1.10 -3.90 -1.50
CA LYS A 40 -1.46 -2.51 -1.79
C LYS A 40 -2.48 -1.98 -0.77
N PHE A 41 -3.53 -2.74 -0.50
CA PHE A 41 -4.56 -2.37 0.46
C PHE A 41 -4.00 -2.19 1.87
N GLN A 42 -3.18 -3.13 2.35
CA GLN A 42 -2.52 -3.03 3.65
C GLN A 42 -1.60 -1.81 3.75
N LEU A 43 -0.82 -1.51 2.71
CA LEU A 43 0.04 -0.32 2.70
C LEU A 43 -0.77 0.99 2.69
N LEU A 44 -1.90 1.03 2.00
CA LEU A 44 -2.82 2.18 2.03
C LEU A 44 -3.43 2.39 3.43
N GLN A 45 -3.76 1.32 4.15
CA GLN A 45 -4.23 1.42 5.54
C GLN A 45 -3.15 2.00 6.46
N VAL A 46 -1.89 1.54 6.30
CA VAL A 46 -0.76 2.08 7.06
C VAL A 46 -0.53 3.55 6.72
N LEU A 47 -0.61 3.93 5.44
CA LEU A 47 -0.49 5.32 5.02
C LEU A 47 -1.59 6.20 5.64
N ALA A 48 -2.85 5.73 5.61
CA ALA A 48 -3.97 6.43 6.23
C ALA A 48 -3.73 6.65 7.73
N HIS A 49 -3.22 5.64 8.44
CA HIS A 49 -2.85 5.77 9.85
C HIS A 49 -1.73 6.80 10.07
N LEU A 50 -0.68 6.77 9.25
CA LEU A 50 0.45 7.73 9.35
C LEU A 50 0.01 9.17 9.03
N GLU A 51 -1.01 9.35 8.20
CA GLU A 51 -1.61 10.65 7.89
C GLU A 51 -2.69 11.11 8.89
N GLY A 52 -2.99 10.30 9.92
CA GLY A 52 -4.03 10.60 10.91
C GLY A 52 -5.46 10.45 10.38
N ARG A 53 -5.65 9.75 9.26
CA ARG A 53 -6.94 9.43 8.68
C ARG A 53 -7.45 8.09 9.23
N LYS A 54 -8.77 7.89 9.25
CA LYS A 54 -9.32 6.57 9.56
C LYS A 54 -8.91 5.58 8.45
N PRO A 55 -8.24 4.48 8.77
CA PRO A 55 -7.93 3.46 7.77
C PRO A 55 -9.23 2.84 7.25
N GLN A 56 -9.34 2.67 5.93
CA GLN A 56 -10.45 1.92 5.33
C GLN A 56 -10.23 0.44 5.64
N ILE A 57 -11.19 -0.18 6.34
CA ILE A 57 -11.08 -1.57 6.83
C ILE A 57 -11.55 -2.56 5.75
N GLU A 58 -12.32 -2.11 4.77
CA GLU A 58 -12.91 -2.95 3.73
C GLU A 58 -12.07 -2.89 2.46
N LEU A 59 -11.60 -4.05 1.99
CA LEU A 59 -11.15 -4.20 0.61
C LEU A 59 -12.29 -3.72 -0.28
N PRO A 60 -12.04 -2.86 -1.28
CA PRO A 60 -13.07 -2.53 -2.25
C PRO A 60 -13.57 -3.85 -2.82
N GLN A 61 -14.83 -4.19 -2.50
CA GLN A 61 -15.48 -5.35 -3.08
C GLN A 61 -15.41 -5.12 -4.59
N LYS A 62 -14.67 -5.99 -5.30
CA LYS A 62 -14.90 -6.14 -6.73
C LYS A 62 -16.38 -6.50 -6.82
N GLU A 63 -17.20 -5.53 -7.22
CA GLU A 63 -18.56 -5.80 -7.62
C GLU A 63 -18.47 -6.84 -8.73
N ASP A 64 -18.68 -8.10 -8.36
CA ASP A 64 -18.81 -9.18 -9.32
C ASP A 64 -20.02 -8.84 -10.19
N LEU A 65 -19.70 -8.34 -11.39
CA LEU A 65 -20.56 -8.14 -12.55
C LEU A 65 -21.13 -9.47 -13.09
N TYR A 66 -21.61 -10.36 -12.21
CA TYR A 66 -22.23 -11.64 -12.59
C TYR A 66 -23.55 -11.85 -11.86
N GLY A 67 -24.50 -10.97 -12.14
CA GLY A 67 -25.90 -11.06 -11.69
C GLY A 67 -26.92 -10.98 -12.83
N GLN A 68 -26.54 -11.34 -14.06
CA GLN A 68 -27.50 -11.51 -15.17
C GLN A 68 -27.17 -12.75 -15.98
N TYR A 69 -27.80 -13.88 -15.63
CA TYR A 69 -28.21 -14.93 -16.55
C TYR A 69 -29.51 -15.55 -16.03
#